data_AF-A0A9Q0RYF2-F1
#
_entry.id   AF-A0A9Q0RYF2-F1
#
_cell.length_a   1.000
_cell.length_b   1.000
_cell.length_c   1.000
_cell.angle_alpha   90.00
_cell.angle_beta   90.00
_cell.angle_gamma   90.00
#
_symmetry.space_group_name_H-M   'P 1'
#
loop_
_entity.id
_entity.type
_entity.pdbx_description
1 polymer ?
#
loop_
_entity_poly.entity_id
_entity_poly.type
_entity_poly.pdbx_seq_one_letter_code
_entity_poly.pdbx_strand_id
1 'polypeptide(L)'
;MANPFDIIKYDVIKDADTKLETRTIGLHFLLPSPLLFVKGKLMLQCTARIHDLYYSEVIKFIEEDRPQVYFPSLSYLSDEEYNQRNEMEMQKLEKKSN
;
A
#
# COMPACT_ATOMS: atom_id res chain seq x y z
N MET A 1 -6.65 29.65 -7.99
CA MET A 1 -7.20 28.27 -7.95
C MET A 1 -6.03 27.34 -8.26
N ALA A 2 -5.48 26.66 -7.25
CA ALA A 2 -4.34 25.75 -7.43
C ALA A 2 -4.84 24.43 -8.01
N ASN A 3 -4.18 23.90 -9.04
CA ASN A 3 -4.51 22.60 -9.61
C ASN A 3 -4.19 21.52 -8.54
N PRO A 4 -5.13 20.69 -8.11
CA PRO A 4 -4.88 19.68 -7.06
C PRO A 4 -3.94 18.55 -7.50
N PHE A 5 -3.48 18.58 -8.75
CA PHE A 5 -2.54 17.63 -9.36
C PHE A 5 -1.33 18.39 -9.90
N ASP A 6 -0.30 18.52 -9.07
CA ASP A 6 0.99 19.03 -9.53
C ASP A 6 1.80 17.86 -10.08
N ILE A 7 2.08 17.91 -11.39
CA ILE A 7 2.93 16.95 -12.07
C ILE A 7 4.33 17.54 -12.14
N ILE A 8 5.27 16.89 -11.47
CA ILE A 8 6.69 17.24 -11.56
C ILE A 8 7.30 16.43 -12.69
N LYS A 9 7.97 17.09 -13.63
CA LYS A 9 8.71 16.43 -14.71
C LYS A 9 10.19 16.46 -14.35
N TYR A 10 10.80 15.29 -14.32
CA TYR A 10 12.25 15.18 -14.14
C TYR A 10 12.94 15.14 -15.50
N ASP A 11 14.24 15.40 -15.50
CA ASP A 11 15.07 15.33 -16.70
C ASP A 11 15.08 13.92 -17.30
N VAL A 12 15.22 13.86 -18.63
CA VAL A 12 15.29 12.59 -19.36
C VAL A 12 16.66 11.95 -19.14
N ILE A 13 16.66 10.71 -18.66
CA ILE A 13 17.89 9.92 -18.49
C ILE A 13 18.10 9.08 -19.74
N LYS A 14 19.23 9.26 -20.42
CA LYS A 14 19.64 8.47 -21.59
C LYS A 14 20.65 7.42 -21.16
N ASP A 15 20.39 6.17 -21.52
CA ASP A 15 21.33 5.08 -21.33
C ASP A 15 22.32 5.06 -22.50
N ALA A 16 23.61 5.17 -22.19
CA ALA A 16 24.69 5.23 -23.18
C ALA A 16 24.90 3.91 -23.92
N ASP A 17 24.64 2.77 -23.27
CA ASP A 17 24.90 1.44 -23.82
C ASP A 17 23.72 0.95 -24.66
N THR A 18 22.49 1.20 -24.19
CA THR A 18 21.27 0.71 -24.84
C THR A 18 20.63 1.73 -25.79
N LYS A 19 21.05 3.00 -25.76
CA LYS A 19 20.42 4.14 -26.46
C LYS A 19 18.94 4.35 -26.09
N LEU A 20 18.50 3.83 -24.95
CA LEU A 20 17.14 4.00 -24.46
C LEU A 20 16.99 5.28 -23.65
N GLU A 21 15.77 5.81 -23.63
CA GLU A 21 15.39 6.99 -22.85
C GLU A 21 14.43 6.61 -21.73
N THR A 22 14.75 7.05 -20.51
CA THR A 22 13.88 6.95 -19.33
C THR A 22 13.30 8.32 -19.02
N ARG A 23 11.97 8.39 -18.92
CA ARG A 23 11.25 9.58 -18.44
C ARG A 23 10.61 9.29 -17.10
N THR A 24 10.81 10.20 -16.16
CA THR A 24 10.23 10.10 -14.81
C THR A 24 9.27 11.27 -14.57
N ILE A 25 8.10 10.95 -14.01
CA ILE A 25 7.12 11.94 -13.54
C ILE A 25 6.88 11.75 -12.04
N GLY A 26 6.85 12.84 -11.31
CA GLY A 26 6.40 12.90 -9.92
C GLY A 26 4.93 13.28 -9.89
N LEU A 27 4.13 12.55 -9.13
CA LEU A 27 2.70 12.81 -8.96
C LEU A 27 2.46 13.33 -7.55
N HIS A 28 2.04 14.59 -7.44
CA HIS A 28 1.58 15.17 -6.19
C HIS A 28 0.06 15.31 -6.24
N PHE A 29 -0.63 14.62 -5.35
CA PHE A 29 -2.08 14.67 -5.24
C PHE A 29 -2.50 14.72 -3.78
N LEU A 30 -3.54 15.51 -3.50
CA LEU A 30 -4.20 15.52 -2.21
C LEU A 30 -5.32 14.49 -2.22
N LEU A 31 -5.37 13.64 -1.20
CA LEU A 31 -6.47 12.70 -1.01
C LEU A 31 -7.62 13.42 -0.31
N PRO A 32 -8.79 13.56 -0.96
CA PRO A 32 -9.90 14.35 -0.41
C PRO A 32 -10.59 13.66 0.78
N SER A 33 -10.39 12.36 0.99
CA SER A 33 -11.01 11.61 2.08
C SER A 33 -10.16 10.40 2.50
N PRO A 34 -10.06 10.10 3.81
CA PRO A 34 -9.47 8.85 4.31
C PRO A 34 -10.18 7.57 3.81
N LEU A 35 -11.43 7.67 3.34
CA LEU A 35 -12.19 6.52 2.83
C LEU A 35 -11.55 5.85 1.59
N LEU A 36 -10.63 6.54 0.91
CA LEU A 36 -9.87 5.98 -0.20
C LEU A 36 -8.83 4.95 0.26
N PHE A 37 -8.45 4.96 1.54
CA PHE A 37 -7.62 3.91 2.14
C PHE A 37 -8.49 2.74 2.56
N VAL A 38 -8.52 1.71 1.72
CA VAL A 38 -9.21 0.46 2.02
C VAL A 38 -8.30 -0.37 2.93
N LYS A 39 -8.75 -0.61 4.16
CA LYS A 39 -7.95 -1.31 5.20
C LYS A 39 -6.58 -0.65 5.46
N GLY A 40 -6.54 0.68 5.40
CA GLY A 40 -5.29 1.43 5.61
C GLY A 40 -4.33 1.38 4.42
N LYS A 41 -4.80 0.99 3.22
CA LYS A 41 -3.97 0.97 2.01
C LYS A 41 -4.63 1.73 0.88
N LEU A 42 -3.86 2.58 0.23
CA LEU A 42 -4.21 3.21 -1.04
C LEU A 42 -3.60 2.40 -2.18
N MET A 43 -4.42 2.03 -3.15
CA MET A 43 -3.95 1.34 -4.35
C MET A 43 -3.70 2.35 -5.48
N LEU A 44 -2.51 2.30 -6.07
CA LEU A 44 -2.13 3.03 -7.27
C LEU A 44 -1.87 2.05 -8.41
N GLN A 45 -2.49 2.27 -9.55
CA GLN A 45 -2.31 1.48 -10.76
C GLN A 45 -1.77 2.38 -11.86
N CYS A 46 -0.64 1.99 -12.43
CA CYS A 46 -0.04 2.62 -13.59
C CYS A 46 -0.16 1.66 -14.78
N THR A 47 -0.77 2.13 -15.87
CA THR A 47 -0.89 1.37 -17.11
C THR A 47 -0.18 2.11 -18.25
N ALA A 48 0.63 1.37 -19.00
CA ALA A 48 1.32 1.85 -20.19
C ALA A 48 0.82 1.05 -21.40
N ARG A 49 0.27 1.74 -22.40
CA ARG A 49 -0.24 1.13 -23.63
C ARG A 49 0.31 1.83 -24.86
N ILE A 50 0.81 1.06 -25.81
CA ILE A 50 1.21 1.54 -27.15
C ILE A 50 0.42 0.73 -28.18
N HIS A 51 -0.68 1.31 -28.67
CA HIS A 51 -1.63 0.64 -29.58
C HIS A 51 -1.96 -0.79 -29.11
N ASP A 52 -1.71 -1.79 -29.96
CA ASP A 52 -1.85 -3.22 -29.66
C ASP A 52 -0.49 -3.93 -29.61
N LEU A 53 0.60 -3.17 -29.55
CA LEU A 53 1.98 -3.69 -29.56
C LEU A 53 2.54 -3.87 -28.15
N TYR A 54 2.05 -3.07 -27.19
CA TYR A 54 2.57 -3.08 -25.83
C TYR A 54 1.48 -2.73 -24.84
N TYR A 55 1.36 -3.55 -23.80
CA TYR A 55 0.55 -3.30 -22.61
C TYR A 55 1.36 -3.72 -21.39
N SER A 56 1.51 -2.81 -20.43
CA SER A 56 2.13 -3.09 -19.15
C SER A 56 1.32 -2.44 -18.04
N GLU A 57 1.22 -3.13 -16.92
CA GLU A 57 0.48 -2.69 -15.76
C GLU A 57 1.31 -2.94 -14.51
N VAL A 58 1.32 -1.95 -13.63
CA VAL A 58 1.97 -2.04 -12.32
C VAL A 58 1.00 -1.53 -11.27
N ILE A 59 0.79 -2.33 -10.23
CA ILE A 59 0.01 -1.96 -9.05
C ILE A 59 0.96 -1.76 -7.87
N LYS A 60 0.76 -0.67 -7.13
CA LYS A 60 1.48 -0.33 -5.91
C LYS A 60 0.50 0.00 -4.79
N PHE A 61 0.85 -0.36 -3.57
CA PHE A 61 0.10 -0.03 -2.37
C PHE A 61 0.89 0.97 -1.54
N ILE A 62 0.21 2.02 -1.09
CA ILE A 62 0.74 3.00 -0.14
C ILE A 62 -0.01 2.78 1.17
N GLU A 63 0.73 2.46 2.23
CA GLU A 63 0.16 2.33 3.56
C GLU A 63 -0.25 3.72 4.09
N GLU A 64 -1.39 3.77 4.76
CA GLU A 64 -1.87 4.95 5.45
C GLU A 64 -1.00 5.22 6.68
N ASP A 65 -0.46 6.42 6.79
CA ASP A 65 0.27 6.87 7.98
C ASP A 65 -0.74 7.18 9.11
N ARG A 66 -1.32 6.12 9.68
CA ARG A 66 -2.16 6.25 10.88
C ARG A 66 -1.26 6.21 12.10
N PRO A 67 -1.46 7.11 13.09
CA PRO A 67 -0.77 7.01 14.37
C PRO A 67 -1.09 5.64 15.01
N GLN A 68 -0.08 4.77 15.05
CA GLN A 68 -0.13 3.51 15.76
C GLN A 68 -0.16 3.85 17.25
N VAL A 69 -1.29 3.62 17.92
CA VAL A 69 -1.35 3.78 19.37
C VAL A 69 -0.50 2.67 19.98
N TYR A 70 0.72 3.03 20.39
CA TYR A 70 1.59 2.10 21.13
C TYR A 70 0.97 1.89 22.51
N PHE A 71 0.47 0.67 22.76
CA PHE A 71 0.01 0.25 24.07
C PHE A 71 1.12 -0.58 24.74
N PRO A 72 1.86 -0.02 25.72
CA PRO A 72 2.89 -0.77 26.44
C PRO A 72 2.35 -2.01 27.16
N SER A 73 1.04 -2.07 27.41
CA SER A 73 0.37 -3.23 28.02
C SER A 73 0.12 -4.39 27.05
N LEU A 74 0.24 -4.18 25.74
CA LEU A 74 0.10 -5.21 24.70
C LEU A 74 1.44 -5.70 24.16
N SER A 75 2.55 -5.00 24.43
CA SER A 75 3.90 -5.42 24.01
C SER A 75 4.50 -6.56 24.85
N TYR A 76 3.78 -7.06 25.86
CA TYR A 76 4.25 -8.15 26.74
C TYR A 76 3.61 -9.51 26.46
N LEU A 77 2.57 -9.60 25.63
CA LEU A 77 2.09 -10.89 25.19
C LEU A 77 2.89 -11.25 23.95
N SER A 78 3.81 -12.21 24.09
CA SER A 78 4.49 -12.76 22.91
C SER A 78 3.43 -13.30 21.95
N ASP A 79 3.73 -13.29 20.65
CA ASP A 79 2.80 -13.80 19.62
C ASP A 79 2.38 -15.26 19.91
N GLU A 80 3.20 -16.02 20.64
CA GLU A 80 2.88 -17.35 21.15
C GLU A 80 1.75 -17.36 22.17
N GLU A 81 1.73 -16.41 23.12
CA GLU A 81 0.68 -16.33 24.16
C GLU A 81 -0.67 -15.87 23.58
N TYR A 82 -0.66 -15.00 22.57
CA TYR A 82 -1.89 -14.62 21.86
C TYR A 82 -2.50 -15.80 21.11
N ASN A 83 -1.65 -16.57 20.40
CA ASN A 83 -2.09 -17.75 19.67
C ASN A 83 -2.59 -18.85 20.62
N GLN A 84 -1.87 -19.11 21.72
CA GLN A 84 -2.32 -20.06 22.75
C GLN A 84 -3.64 -19.64 23.41
N ARG A 85 -3.83 -18.34 23.68
CA ARG A 85 -5.08 -17.84 24.27
C ARG A 85 -6.26 -18.05 23.34
N ASN A 86 -6.08 -17.82 22.04
CA ASN A 86 -7.13 -18.01 21.06
C ASN A 86 -7.42 -19.49 20.80
N GLU A 87 -6.42 -20.37 20.80
CA GLU A 87 -6.60 -21.82 20.71
C GLU A 87 -7.36 -22.39 21.91
N MET A 88 -7.06 -21.91 23.13
CA MET A 88 -7.78 -22.31 24.34
C MET A 88 -9.24 -21.85 24.32
N GLU A 89 -9.52 -20.66 23.79
CA GLU A 89 -10.91 -20.17 23.65
C GLU A 89 -11.69 -20.93 22.56
N MET A 90 -11.05 -21.33 21.46
CA MET A 90 -11.66 -22.18 20.43
C MET A 90 -12.02 -23.57 20.95
N GLN A 91 -11.12 -24.22 21.71
CA GLN A 91 -11.41 -25.53 22.32
C GLN A 91 -12.54 -25.47 23.36
N LYS A 92 -12.72 -24.34 24.06
CA LYS A 92 -13.84 -24.15 24.99
C LYS A 92 -15.17 -24.03 24.27
N LEU A 93 -15.20 -23.42 23.09
CA LEU A 93 -16.40 -23.30 22.27
C LEU A 93 -16.81 -24.66 21.68
N GLU A 94 -15.84 -25.46 21.24
CA GLU A 94 -16.10 -26.82 20.73
C GLU A 94 -16.64 -27.75 21.83
N LYS A 95 -16.09 -27.66 23.06
CA LYS A 95 -16.60 -28.43 24.22
C LYS A 95 -17.99 -28.01 24.69
N LYS A 96 -18.48 -26.85 24.27
CA LYS A 96 -19.82 -26.34 24.62
C LYS A 96 -20.89 -26.76 23.62
N SER A 97 -20.49 -27.40 22.51
CA SER A 97 -21.39 -27.86 21.44
C SER A 97 -21.70 -29.37 21.50
N ASN A 98 -21.18 -30.10 22.48
CA ASN A 98 -21.52 -31.51 22.76
C ASN A 98 -22.20 -31.66 24.12
#